data_AF-A0A538Q9M8-F1
#
_entry.id   AF-A0A538Q9M8-F1
#
_cell.length_a   1.000
_cell.length_b   1.000
_cell.length_c   1.000
_cell.angle_alpha   90.00
_cell.angle_beta   90.00
_cell.angle_gamma   90.00
#
_symmetry.space_group_name_H-M   'P 1'
#
loop_
_entity.id
_entity.type
_entity.pdbx_description
1 polymer ?
#
loop_
_entity_poly.entity_id
_entity_poly.type
_entity_poly.pdbx_seq_one_letter_code
_entity_poly.pdbx_strand_id
1 'polypeptide(L)'
;MTQLFWSRRMRRNLTVLFAVAVLVNLGMWLERFEIIVVSLSRDYLTSAWHIFVPTWVDLGILTGTLGFFGLLFLAFLRLVPFVPVAEMKQLQVELAHKEAQR
;
A
#
# COMPACT_ATOMS: atom_id res chain seq x y z
N MET A 1 -12.79 4.17 7.33
CA MET A 1 -11.48 4.03 8.02
C MET A 1 -10.83 5.38 8.36
N THR A 2 -10.95 6.40 7.50
CA THR A 2 -10.41 7.76 7.72
C THR A 2 -10.85 8.44 9.02
N GLN A 3 -12.03 8.09 9.55
CA GLN A 3 -12.53 8.60 10.83
C GLN A 3 -11.65 8.20 12.04
N LEU A 4 -10.90 7.09 11.98
CA LEU A 4 -9.98 6.70 13.07
C LEU A 4 -8.81 7.68 13.26
N PHE A 5 -8.42 8.41 12.22
CA PHE A 5 -7.30 9.35 12.28
C PHE A 5 -7.65 10.69 12.93
N TRP A 6 -8.92 10.94 13.25
CA TRP A 6 -9.33 12.18 13.92
C TRP A 6 -8.76 12.29 15.34
N SER A 7 -8.55 11.15 16.01
CA SER A 7 -7.89 11.11 17.31
C SER A 7 -6.36 11.21 17.19
N ARG A 8 -5.78 12.24 17.85
CA ARG A 8 -4.31 12.42 17.95
C ARG A 8 -3.60 11.21 18.56
N ARG A 9 -4.26 10.48 19.47
CA ARG A 9 -3.67 9.32 20.15
C ARG A 9 -3.52 8.13 19.22
N MET A 10 -4.43 7.99 18.27
CA MET A 10 -4.44 6.93 17.26
C MET A 10 -3.31 7.12 16.23
N ARG A 11 -3.05 8.37 15.84
CA ARG A 11 -2.00 8.73 14.86
C ARG A 11 -0.57 8.59 15.35
N ARG A 12 -0.34 8.59 16.67
CA ARG A 12 0.99 8.42 17.28
C ARG A 12 1.31 6.98 17.65
N ASN A 13 0.37 6.06 17.51
CA ASN A 13 0.59 4.65 17.82
C ASN A 13 0.96 3.88 16.53
N LEU A 14 2.21 3.41 16.48
CA LEU A 14 2.75 2.69 15.32
C LEU A 14 1.94 1.43 14.98
N THR A 15 1.52 0.66 15.99
CA THR A 15 0.74 -0.57 15.80
C THR A 15 -0.61 -0.28 15.16
N VAL A 16 -1.27 0.81 15.59
CA VAL A 16 -2.56 1.20 15.01
C VAL A 16 -2.38 1.73 13.59
N LEU A 17 -1.32 2.50 13.32
CA LEU A 17 -1.01 2.97 11.98
C LEU A 17 -0.78 1.79 11.02
N PHE A 18 -0.01 0.80 11.45
CA PHE A 18 0.27 -0.40 10.64
C PHE A 18 -1.00 -1.20 10.35
N ALA A 19 -1.81 -1.48 11.37
CA ALA A 19 -3.07 -2.20 11.19
C ALA A 19 -4.02 -1.46 10.24
N VAL A 20 -4.16 -0.14 10.38
CA VAL A 20 -5.00 0.67 9.49
C VAL A 20 -4.42 0.71 8.07
N ALA A 21 -3.11 0.79 7.90
CA ALA A 21 -2.48 0.76 6.58
C ALA A 21 -2.77 -0.54 5.82
N VAL A 22 -2.68 -1.70 6.50
CA VAL A 22 -3.03 -3.00 5.91
C VAL A 22 -4.51 -3.04 5.53
N LEU A 23 -5.40 -2.63 6.45
CA LEU A 23 -6.83 -2.61 6.21
C LEU A 23 -7.24 -1.69 5.05
N VAL A 24 -6.59 -0.53 4.91
CA VAL A 24 -6.83 0.40 3.80
C VAL A 24 -6.39 -0.22 2.48
N ASN A 25 -5.20 -0.84 2.42
CA ASN A 25 -4.74 -1.50 1.19
C ASN A 25 -5.70 -2.61 0.76
N LEU A 26 -6.16 -3.44 1.70
CA LEU A 26 -7.17 -4.47 1.42
C LEU A 26 -8.51 -3.87 0.99
N GLY A 27 -8.97 -2.81 1.67
CA GLY A 27 -10.24 -2.15 1.36
C GLY A 27 -10.25 -1.52 -0.03
N MET A 28 -9.17 -0.82 -0.41
CA MET A 28 -9.03 -0.23 -1.74
C MET A 28 -8.98 -1.30 -2.84
N TRP A 29 -8.32 -2.43 -2.57
CA TRP A 29 -8.29 -3.55 -3.51
C TRP A 29 -9.68 -4.19 -3.66
N LEU A 30 -10.40 -4.39 -2.56
CA LEU A 30 -11.77 -4.91 -2.57
C LEU A 30 -12.74 -3.97 -3.30
N GLU A 31 -12.62 -2.65 -3.12
CA GLU A 31 -13.41 -1.67 -3.87
C GLU A 31 -13.22 -1.85 -5.38
N ARG A 32 -11.97 -2.01 -5.84
CA ARG A 32 -11.66 -2.26 -7.25
C ARG A 32 -12.19 -3.61 -7.73
N PHE A 33 -12.07 -4.65 -6.91
CA PHE A 33 -12.62 -5.97 -7.22
C PHE A 33 -14.14 -5.91 -7.41
N GLU A 34 -14.84 -5.25 -6.50
CA GLU A 34 -16.30 -5.09 -6.56
C GLU A 34 -16.74 -4.29 -7.79
N ILE A 35 -16.12 -3.14 -8.05
CA ILE A 35 -16.42 -2.30 -9.22
C ILE A 35 -16.29 -3.12 -10.52
N ILE A 36 -15.22 -3.89 -10.67
CA ILE A 36 -14.95 -4.65 -11.90
C ILE A 36 -15.90 -5.84 -12.01
N VAL A 37 -15.98 -6.68 -10.97
CA VAL A 37 -16.72 -7.96 -11.02
C VAL A 37 -18.23 -7.72 -11.11
N VAL A 38 -18.77 -6.83 -10.28
CA VAL A 38 -20.21 -6.56 -10.28
C VAL A 38 -20.62 -5.91 -11.60
N SER A 39 -19.83 -4.95 -12.11
CA SER A 39 -20.10 -4.30 -13.39
C SER A 39 -20.09 -5.28 -14.57
N LEU A 40 -19.23 -6.30 -14.55
CA LEU A 40 -19.17 -7.31 -15.62
C LEU A 40 -20.24 -8.40 -15.47
N SER A 41 -20.64 -8.72 -14.25
CA SER A 41 -21.64 -9.77 -13.98
C SER A 41 -23.06 -9.42 -14.43
N ARG A 42 -23.37 -8.12 -14.52
CA ARG A 42 -24.69 -7.57 -14.85
C ARG A 42 -24.61 -6.75 -16.13
N ASP A 43 -24.32 -7.43 -17.22
CA ASP A 43 -24.26 -6.78 -18.53
C ASP A 43 -25.66 -6.52 -19.11
N TYR A 44 -25.73 -5.72 -20.17
CA TYR A 44 -26.99 -5.29 -20.81
C TYR A 44 -27.85 -6.45 -21.32
N LEU A 45 -27.25 -7.61 -21.62
CA LEU A 45 -27.95 -8.81 -22.07
C LEU A 45 -28.14 -9.79 -20.90
N THR A 46 -29.39 -10.05 -20.53
CA THR A 46 -29.75 -10.90 -19.39
C THR A 46 -29.32 -12.36 -19.52
N SER A 47 -29.09 -12.85 -20.75
CA SER A 47 -28.58 -14.20 -20.99
C SER A 47 -27.07 -14.35 -20.76
N ALA A 48 -26.33 -13.24 -20.68
CA ALA A 48 -24.88 -13.21 -20.48
C ALA A 48 -24.48 -12.98 -19.02
N TRP A 49 -25.43 -13.05 -18.09
CA TRP A 49 -25.12 -12.91 -16.67
C TRP A 49 -24.33 -14.11 -16.17
N HIS A 50 -23.11 -13.83 -15.71
CA HIS A 50 -22.21 -14.84 -15.16
C HIS A 50 -21.69 -14.38 -13.81
N ILE A 51 -21.55 -15.33 -12.89
CA ILE A 51 -21.00 -15.11 -11.56
C ILE A 51 -19.52 -15.47 -11.61
N PHE A 52 -18.65 -14.51 -11.27
CA PHE A 52 -17.23 -14.77 -11.14
C PHE A 52 -16.95 -15.51 -9.84
N VAL A 53 -16.34 -16.70 -9.95
CA VAL A 53 -15.84 -17.47 -8.80
C VAL A 53 -14.33 -17.57 -8.94
N PRO A 54 -13.55 -16.92 -8.06
CA PRO A 54 -12.11 -16.97 -8.14
C PRO A 54 -11.61 -18.40 -7.90
N THR A 55 -10.66 -18.81 -8.72
CA THR A 55 -9.97 -20.09 -8.59
C THR A 55 -8.72 -19.94 -7.72
N TRP A 56 -8.18 -21.07 -7.26
CA TRP A 56 -6.91 -21.10 -6.52
C TRP A 56 -5.74 -20.53 -7.33
N VAL A 57 -5.81 -20.60 -8.67
CA VAL A 57 -4.80 -20.02 -9.56
C VAL A 57 -4.84 -18.48 -9.50
N ASP A 58 -6.02 -17.87 -9.46
CA ASP A 58 -6.17 -16.41 -9.36
C ASP A 58 -5.57 -15.87 -8.04
N LEU A 59 -5.83 -16.57 -6.93
CA LEU A 59 -5.22 -16.29 -5.63
C LEU A 59 -3.70 -16.53 -5.65
N GLY A 60 -3.24 -17.57 -6.34
CA GLY A 60 -1.82 -17.86 -6.53
C GLY A 60 -1.08 -16.77 -7.32
N ILE A 61 -1.71 -16.21 -8.35
CA ILE A 61 -1.16 -15.09 -9.13
C ILE A 61 -1.14 -13.82 -8.27
N LEU A 62 -2.22 -13.53 -7.54
CA LEU A 62 -2.29 -12.37 -6.63
C LEU A 62 -1.18 -12.43 -5.56
N THR A 63 -1.06 -13.56 -4.87
CA THR A 63 -0.03 -13.75 -3.85
C THR A 63 1.37 -13.83 -4.45
N GLY A 64 1.51 -14.44 -5.63
CA GLY A 64 2.77 -14.52 -6.38
C GLY A 64 3.29 -13.15 -6.79
N THR A 65 2.43 -12.24 -7.25
CA THR A 65 2.84 -10.86 -7.58
C THR A 65 3.28 -10.07 -6.35
N LEU A 66 2.61 -10.24 -5.19
CA LEU A 66 3.06 -9.65 -3.93
C LEU A 66 4.42 -10.21 -3.50
N GLY A 67 4.63 -11.52 -3.62
CA GLY A 67 5.90 -12.17 -3.30
C GLY A 67 7.03 -11.75 -4.23
N PHE A 68 6.75 -11.66 -5.53
CA PHE A 68 7.70 -11.21 -6.54
C PHE A 68 8.09 -9.73 -6.35
N PHE A 69 7.11 -8.86 -6.08
CA PHE A 69 7.37 -7.48 -5.68
C PHE A 69 8.22 -7.41 -4.42
N GLY A 70 7.88 -8.18 -3.38
CA GLY A 70 8.66 -8.25 -2.14
C GLY A 70 10.10 -8.72 -2.36
N LEU A 71 10.30 -9.73 -3.22
CA LEU A 71 11.62 -10.23 -3.60
C LEU A 71 12.45 -9.14 -4.29
N LEU A 72 11.88 -8.47 -5.29
CA LEU A 72 12.56 -7.38 -6.00
C LEU A 72 12.84 -6.19 -5.08
N PHE A 73 11.90 -5.86 -4.19
CA PHE A 73 12.06 -4.78 -3.22
C PHE A 73 13.19 -5.08 -2.21
N LEU A 74 13.26 -6.30 -1.69
CA LEU A 74 14.34 -6.72 -0.80
C LEU A 74 15.69 -6.77 -1.54
N ALA A 75 15.72 -7.24 -2.79
CA ALA A 75 16.91 -7.20 -3.62
C ALA A 75 17.38 -5.75 -3.84
N PHE A 76 16.47 -4.83 -4.13
CA PHE A 76 16.77 -3.41 -4.26
C PHE A 76 17.37 -2.82 -2.99
N LEU A 77 16.77 -3.07 -1.81
CA LEU A 77 17.30 -2.63 -0.52
C LEU A 77 18.71 -3.17 -0.22
N ARG A 78 19.04 -4.35 -0.74
CA ARG A 78 20.36 -4.97 -0.56
C ARG A 78 21.40 -4.43 -1.54
N LEU A 79 21.01 -4.13 -2.78
CA LEU A 79 21.93 -3.76 -3.86
C LEU A 79 22.18 -2.25 -3.92
N VAL A 80 21.22 -1.43 -3.50
CA VAL A 80 21.27 0.03 -3.63
C VAL A 80 21.11 0.70 -2.26
N PRO A 81 21.89 1.74 -1.93
CA PRO A 81 21.64 2.54 -0.74
C PRO A 81 20.27 3.23 -0.87
N PHE A 82 19.30 2.79 -0.07
CA PHE A 82 17.92 3.29 -0.11
C PHE A 82 17.76 4.70 0.47
N VAL A 83 18.74 5.18 1.24
CA VAL A 83 18.76 6.54 1.77
C VAL A 83 19.67 7.41 0.89
N PRO A 84 19.17 8.52 0.35
CA PRO A 84 19.98 9.45 -0.44
C PRO A 84 21.03 10.13 0.46
N VAL A 85 22.27 9.64 0.42
CA VAL A 85 23.38 10.13 1.26
C VAL A 85 23.71 11.62 1.00
N ALA A 86 23.50 12.09 -0.24
CA ALA A 86 23.73 13.48 -0.61
C ALA A 86 22.76 14.43 0.14
N GLU A 87 21.47 14.10 0.16
CA GLU A 87 20.45 14.88 0.84
C GLU A 87 20.64 14.84 2.36
N MET A 88 21.01 13.68 2.92
CA MET A 88 21.30 13.55 4.36
C MET A 88 22.43 14.48 4.81
N LYS A 89 23.49 14.65 4.00
CA LYS A 89 24.58 15.57 4.31
C LYS A 89 24.14 17.03 4.28
N GLN A 90 23.31 17.41 3.29
CA GLN A 90 22.77 18.78 3.20
C GLN A 90 21.87 19.11 4.40
N LEU A 91 21.00 18.18 4.79
CA LEU A 91 20.14 18.35 5.97
C LEU A 91 20.94 18.54 7.26
N GLN A 92 22.04 17.79 7.44
CA GLN A 92 22.92 17.96 8.61
C GLN A 92 23.57 19.35 8.65
N VAL A 93 24.02 19.86 7.51
CA VAL A 93 24.61 21.21 7.42
C VAL A 93 23.56 22.28 7.68
N GLU A 94 22.34 22.15 7.14
CA GLU A 94 21.24 23.09 7.44
C GLU A 94 20.88 23.11 8.93
N LEU A 95 20.78 21.94 9.55
CA LEU A 95 20.49 21.82 10.98
C LEU A 95 21.58 22.46 11.84
N ALA A 96 22.86 22.25 11.51
CA ALA A 96 23.99 22.88 12.21
C ALA A 96 23.97 24.41 12.09
N HIS A 97 23.62 24.96 10.92
CA HIS A 97 23.44 26.40 10.74
C HIS A 97 22.26 26.96 11.54
N LYS A 98 21.14 26.23 11.65
CA LYS A 98 20.01 26.60 12.50
C LYS A 98 20.35 26.62 13.98
N GLU A 99 21.18 25.69 14.45
CA GLU A 99 21.65 25.66 15.84
C GLU A 99 22.62 26.80 16.14
N ALA A 100 23.49 27.18 15.19
CA ALA A 100 24.39 28.32 15.34
C ALA A 100 23.69 29.69 15.31
N GLN A 101 22.46 29.77 14.78
CA GLN A 101 21.63 30.98 14.77
C GLN A 101 20.71 31.12 15.99
N ARG A 102 20.69 30.13 16.90
CA ARG A 102 19.80 30.08 18.07
C ARG A 102 20.54 30.39 19.37
#